data_AF-A0A2K8T6Y6-F1
#
_entry.id   AF-A0A2K8T6Y6-F1
#
_cell.length_a   1.000
_cell.length_b   1.000
_cell.length_c   1.000
_cell.angle_alpha   90.00
_cell.angle_beta   90.00
_cell.angle_gamma   90.00
#
_symmetry.space_group_name_H-M   'P 1'
#
loop_
_entity.id
_entity.type
_entity.pdbx_description
1 polymer ?
#
loop_
_entity_poly.entity_id
_entity_poly.type
_entity_poly.pdbx_seq_one_letter_code
_entity_poly.pdbx_strand_id
1 'polypeptide(L)'
;MAKPTIHIVQPAAATKESRQLAERFATAIAEFNWRVDYLKFCELFELEVSDYADEQYGYFQQLASSLRRFNTKFLAKMVDAGIATG
;
A
#
# COMPACT_ATOMS: atom_id res chain seq x y z
N MET A 1 33.96 -12.98 -29.57
CA MET A 1 32.76 -12.24 -29.14
C MET A 1 32.79 -12.15 -27.61
N ALA A 2 32.92 -10.95 -27.04
CA ALA A 2 32.94 -10.77 -25.58
C ALA A 2 31.50 -10.82 -25.04
N LYS A 3 31.30 -11.57 -23.96
CA LYS A 3 29.99 -11.75 -23.30
C LYS A 3 29.66 -10.47 -22.50
N PRO A 4 28.43 -9.94 -22.53
CA PRO A 4 28.08 -8.75 -21.77
C PRO A 4 28.13 -9.07 -20.28
N THR A 5 28.93 -8.32 -19.51
CA THR A 5 28.91 -8.34 -18.06
C THR A 5 27.65 -7.61 -17.60
N ILE A 6 26.62 -8.36 -17.21
CA ILE A 6 25.46 -7.80 -16.53
C ILE A 6 25.93 -7.42 -15.12
N HIS A 7 26.11 -6.13 -14.87
CA HIS A 7 26.23 -5.63 -13.50
C HIS A 7 24.86 -5.81 -12.84
N ILE A 8 24.71 -6.90 -12.08
CA ILE A 8 23.56 -7.07 -11.19
C ILE A 8 23.75 -6.03 -10.09
N VAL A 9 23.17 -4.84 -10.28
CA VAL A 9 23.01 -3.87 -9.20
C VAL A 9 22.12 -4.55 -8.18
N GLN A 10 22.71 -4.99 -7.07
CA GLN A 10 21.95 -5.61 -6.00
C GLN A 10 20.89 -4.59 -5.54
N PRO A 11 19.60 -4.89 -5.67
CA PRO A 11 18.58 -3.88 -5.52
C PRO A 11 18.62 -3.39 -4.07
N ALA A 12 18.91 -2.10 -3.88
CA ALA A 12 19.15 -1.47 -2.59
C ALA A 12 18.11 -1.93 -1.56
N ALA A 13 18.59 -2.21 -0.34
CA ALA A 13 17.69 -2.50 0.76
C ALA A 13 16.85 -1.25 1.06
N ALA A 14 15.58 -1.45 1.39
CA ALA A 14 14.72 -0.33 1.76
C ALA A 14 15.26 0.38 3.02
N THR A 15 15.03 1.68 3.12
CA THR A 15 15.39 2.49 4.30
C THR A 15 14.68 1.97 5.56
N LYS A 16 15.19 2.33 6.75
CA LYS A 16 14.56 1.91 8.01
C LYS A 16 13.18 2.56 8.15
N GLU A 17 13.08 3.81 7.77
CA GLU A 17 11.88 4.63 7.80
C GLU A 17 10.79 4.04 6.90
N SER A 18 11.13 3.66 5.67
CA SER A 18 10.19 3.03 4.74
C SER A 18 9.74 1.65 5.19
N ARG A 19 10.62 0.86 5.83
CA ARG A 19 10.21 -0.41 6.47
C ARG A 19 9.20 -0.18 7.58
N GLN A 20 9.48 0.76 8.48
CA GLN A 20 8.57 1.09 9.58
C GLN A 20 7.23 1.66 9.07
N LEU A 21 7.25 2.45 8.00
CA LEU A 21 6.01 2.93 7.37
C LEU A 21 5.24 1.78 6.74
N ALA A 22 5.90 0.91 5.97
CA ALA A 22 5.27 -0.25 5.33
C ALA A 22 4.68 -1.24 6.35
N GLU A 23 5.35 -1.47 7.48
CA GLU A 23 4.84 -2.30 8.57
C GLU A 23 3.58 -1.69 9.19
N ARG A 24 3.62 -0.41 9.58
CA ARG A 24 2.44 0.29 10.13
C ARG A 24 1.26 0.27 9.16
N PHE A 25 1.54 0.51 7.87
CA PHE A 25 0.53 0.51 6.82
C PHE A 25 -0.07 -0.89 6.59
N ALA A 26 0.76 -1.93 6.52
CA ALA A 26 0.31 -3.30 6.36
C ALA A 26 -0.54 -3.76 7.55
N THR A 27 -0.15 -3.40 8.77
CA THR A 27 -0.93 -3.68 9.99
C THR A 27 -2.28 -2.96 9.95
N ALA A 28 -2.31 -1.66 9.62
CA ALA A 28 -3.56 -0.90 9.53
C ALA A 28 -4.54 -1.50 8.52
N ILE A 29 -4.06 -1.99 7.37
CA ILE A 29 -4.88 -2.70 6.38
C ILE A 29 -5.35 -4.07 6.90
N ALA A 30 -4.49 -4.79 7.62
CA ALA A 30 -4.83 -6.12 8.13
C ALA A 30 -5.88 -6.08 9.25
N GLU A 31 -5.82 -5.06 10.10
CA GLU A 31 -6.68 -4.88 11.27
C GLU A 31 -7.97 -4.10 10.98
N PHE A 32 -8.07 -3.45 9.81
CA PHE A 32 -9.28 -2.75 9.40
C PHE A 32 -10.47 -3.74 9.35
N ASN A 33 -11.58 -3.43 10.02
CA ASN A 33 -12.70 -4.35 10.17
C ASN A 33 -13.80 -4.03 9.13
N TRP A 34 -13.48 -4.41 7.89
CA TRP A 34 -14.17 -4.12 6.61
C TRP A 34 -15.70 -4.30 6.52
N ARG A 35 -16.38 -4.81 7.55
CA ARG A 35 -17.85 -4.93 7.58
C ARG A 35 -18.53 -3.97 8.56
N VAL A 36 -17.83 -3.48 9.57
CA VAL A 36 -18.37 -2.52 10.56
C VAL A 36 -18.09 -1.07 10.13
N ASP A 37 -17.10 -0.88 9.26
CA ASP A 37 -16.45 0.40 9.01
C ASP A 37 -17.00 1.22 7.84
N TYR A 38 -18.12 0.85 7.20
CA TYR A 38 -18.64 1.68 6.10
C TYR A 38 -19.02 3.10 6.54
N LEU A 39 -19.70 3.25 7.68
CA LEU A 39 -20.00 4.57 8.24
C LEU A 39 -18.74 5.33 8.67
N LYS A 40 -17.74 4.59 9.20
CA LYS A 40 -16.44 5.14 9.59
C LYS A 40 -15.66 5.62 8.36
N PHE A 41 -15.75 4.87 7.25
CA PHE A 41 -15.18 5.23 5.96
C PHE A 41 -15.83 6.51 5.43
N CYS A 42 -17.17 6.57 5.43
CA CYS A 42 -17.88 7.79 5.05
C CYS A 42 -17.48 8.99 5.93
N GLU A 43 -17.36 8.80 7.25
CA GLU A 43 -16.87 9.84 8.18
C GLU A 43 -15.44 10.30 7.84
N LEU A 44 -14.51 9.36 7.62
CA LEU A 44 -13.09 9.66 7.37
C LEU A 44 -12.84 10.35 6.03
N PHE A 45 -13.64 10.03 5.02
CA PHE A 45 -13.53 10.59 3.68
C PHE A 45 -14.54 11.72 3.42
N GLU A 46 -15.26 12.16 4.46
CA GLU A 46 -16.27 13.22 4.39
C GLU A 46 -17.33 12.96 3.30
N LEU A 47 -17.74 11.69 3.16
CA LEU A 47 -18.73 11.24 2.19
C LEU A 47 -20.10 11.11 2.84
N GLU A 48 -21.16 11.48 2.12
CA GLU A 48 -22.52 11.10 2.49
C GLU A 48 -22.76 9.63 2.16
N VAL A 49 -23.45 8.93 3.08
CA VAL A 49 -23.91 7.57 2.88
C VAL A 49 -24.85 7.53 1.67
N SER A 50 -24.37 6.95 0.59
CA SER A 50 -25.00 7.00 -0.74
C SER A 50 -24.38 5.94 -1.65
N ASP A 51 -24.99 5.73 -2.82
CA ASP A 51 -24.48 4.78 -3.83
C ASP A 51 -23.05 5.13 -4.28
N TYR A 52 -22.72 6.43 -4.32
CA TYR A 52 -21.36 6.86 -4.63
C TYR A 52 -20.37 6.40 -3.56
N ALA A 53 -20.70 6.59 -2.28
CA ALA A 53 -19.84 6.15 -1.18
C ALA A 53 -19.70 4.62 -1.14
N ASP A 54 -20.76 3.87 -1.46
CA ASP A 54 -20.70 2.41 -1.63
C ASP A 54 -19.72 2.00 -2.73
N GLU A 55 -19.75 2.67 -3.88
CA GLU A 55 -18.83 2.41 -4.99
C GLU A 55 -17.37 2.71 -4.58
N GLN A 56 -17.13 3.87 -3.95
CA GLN A 56 -15.81 4.24 -3.43
C GLN A 56 -15.30 3.25 -2.39
N TYR A 57 -16.20 2.79 -1.51
CA TYR A 57 -15.88 1.77 -0.53
C TYR A 57 -15.50 0.44 -1.20
N GLY A 58 -16.20 0.07 -2.27
CA GLY A 58 -15.88 -1.10 -3.10
C GLY A 58 -14.48 -1.01 -3.72
N TYR A 59 -14.08 0.15 -4.25
CA TYR A 59 -12.72 0.35 -4.77
C TYR A 59 -11.67 0.25 -3.66
N PHE A 60 -11.94 0.84 -2.49
CA PHE A 60 -11.05 0.76 -1.35
C PHE A 60 -10.83 -0.70 -0.88
N GLN A 61 -11.89 -1.50 -0.81
CA GLN A 61 -11.81 -2.93 -0.47
C GLN A 61 -10.96 -3.72 -1.48
N GLN A 62 -11.06 -3.41 -2.77
CA GLN A 62 -10.24 -4.03 -3.82
C GLN A 62 -8.77 -3.65 -3.69
N LEU A 63 -8.47 -2.38 -3.43
CA LEU A 63 -7.11 -1.89 -3.18
C LEU A 63 -6.50 -2.59 -1.96
N ALA A 64 -7.21 -2.61 -0.83
CA ALA A 64 -6.75 -3.26 0.39
C ALA A 64 -6.48 -4.75 0.21
N SER A 65 -7.38 -5.46 -0.47
CA SER A 65 -7.20 -6.88 -0.80
C SER A 65 -5.97 -7.12 -1.69
N SER A 66 -5.68 -6.19 -2.60
CA SER A 66 -4.50 -6.25 -3.46
C SER A 66 -3.22 -5.97 -2.68
N LEU A 67 -3.22 -4.96 -1.80
CA LEU A 67 -2.08 -4.59 -0.97
C LEU A 67 -1.68 -5.69 0.01
N ARG A 68 -2.63 -6.46 0.53
CA ARG A 68 -2.36 -7.64 1.37
C ARG A 68 -1.55 -8.74 0.68
N ARG A 69 -1.46 -8.74 -0.65
CA ARG A 69 -0.65 -9.71 -1.42
C ARG A 69 0.83 -9.34 -1.45
N PHE A 70 1.18 -8.09 -1.16
CA PHE A 70 2.55 -7.65 -1.05
C PHE A 70 3.05 -7.90 0.37
N ASN A 71 4.27 -8.42 0.50
CA ASN A 71 4.93 -8.36 1.79
C ASN A 71 5.41 -6.92 2.07
N THR A 72 5.34 -6.49 3.32
CA THR A 72 6.55 -6.09 4.04
C THR A 72 7.59 -5.28 3.26
N LYS A 73 8.56 -6.06 2.78
CA LYS A 73 9.75 -5.63 2.06
C LYS A 73 9.46 -5.00 0.71
N PHE A 74 8.49 -5.52 -0.04
CA PHE A 74 8.12 -4.93 -1.33
C PHE A 74 7.43 -3.58 -1.14
N LEU A 75 6.53 -3.47 -0.18
CA LEU A 75 5.87 -2.21 0.16
C LEU A 75 6.90 -1.14 0.56
N ALA A 76 7.87 -1.49 1.40
CA ALA A 76 8.94 -0.57 1.80
C ALA A 76 9.75 -0.03 0.61
N LYS A 77 10.05 -0.89 -0.38
CA LYS A 77 10.75 -0.46 -1.60
C LYS A 77 9.90 0.47 -2.48
N MET A 78 8.60 0.23 -2.55
CA MET A 78 7.68 1.11 -3.29
C MET A 78 7.59 2.49 -2.64
N VAL A 79 7.57 2.55 -1.31
CA VAL A 79 7.61 3.82 -0.56
C VAL A 79 8.88 4.60 -0.88
N ASP A 80 10.06 3.96 -0.81
CA ASP A 80 11.33 4.61 -1.14
C ASP A 80 11.33 5.16 -2.58
N ALA A 81 10.79 4.40 -3.53
CA ALA A 81 10.71 4.83 -4.93
C ALA A 81 9.80 6.06 -5.11
N GLY A 82 8.66 6.12 -4.42
CA GLY A 82 7.74 7.25 -4.49
C GLY A 82 8.31 8.53 -3.87
N ILE A 83 9.04 8.43 -2.75
CA ILE A 83 9.70 9.57 -2.10
C ILE A 83 10.82 10.13 -2.99
N ALA A 84 11.58 9.26 -3.67
CA ALA A 84 12.66 9.70 -4.54
C ALA A 84 12.19 10.45 -5.81
N THR A 85 10.89 10.36 -6.14
CA THR A 85 10.30 11.00 -7.33
C THR A 85 9.51 12.27 -7.03
N GLY A 86 9.26 12.60 -5.76
CA GLY A 86 8.59 13.83 -5.32
C GLY A 86 9.58 14.92 -4.92
#